data_AF-A0A763QND9-F1
#
_entry.id   AF-A0A763QND9-F1
#
_cell.length_a   1.000
_cell.length_b   1.000
_cell.length_c   1.000
_cell.angle_alpha   90.00
_cell.angle_beta   90.00
_cell.angle_gamma   90.00
#
_symmetry.space_group_name_H-M   'P 1'
#
loop_
_entity.id
_entity.type
_entity.pdbx_description
1 polymer ?
#
loop_
_entity_poly.entity_id
_entity_poly.type
_entity_poly.pdbx_seq_one_letter_code
_entity_poly.pdbx_strand_id
1 'polypeptide(L)'
;MAVVECPAPGTFGADIRSDSGWFHKSSASPECLIEFERFDGSAKGQQKLEEKLKNLLEAAQRWNHSPKTLILSAWSQGLVGAPDTQKLKDICRMGFTSSAGTQVSVAPDIEVVFSRFLFIKNLSMIVLDRIHYEVLM
;
A
#
# COMPACT_ATOMS: atom_id res chain seq x y z
N MET A 1 2.19 -1.18 18.32
CA MET A 1 2.51 0.28 18.43
C MET A 1 2.45 0.85 17.03
N ALA A 2 1.68 1.91 16.81
CA ALA A 2 1.63 2.55 15.50
C ALA A 2 2.79 3.55 15.35
N VAL A 3 3.42 3.56 14.18
CA VAL A 3 4.49 4.47 13.79
C VAL A 3 4.11 5.09 12.44
N VAL A 4 4.33 6.39 12.27
CA VAL A 4 4.14 7.10 11.00
C VAL A 4 5.48 7.26 10.29
N GLU A 5 5.46 7.36 8.96
CA GLU A 5 6.68 7.50 8.14
C GLU A 5 7.70 6.38 8.45
N CYS A 6 7.22 5.14 8.52
CA CYS A 6 7.96 3.97 8.93
C CYS A 6 9.04 3.61 7.89
N PRO A 7 10.34 3.79 8.19
CA PRO A 7 11.39 3.51 7.22
C PRO A 7 11.56 2.00 7.01
N ALA A 8 11.75 1.58 5.77
CA ALA A 8 12.20 0.23 5.47
C ALA A 8 13.70 0.06 5.82
N PRO A 9 14.14 -1.09 6.36
CA PRO A 9 15.54 -1.35 6.66
C PRO A 9 16.40 -1.37 5.40
N GLY A 10 17.67 -1.01 5.53
CA GLY A 10 18.62 -0.98 4.42
C GLY A 10 18.40 0.22 3.49
N THR A 11 19.33 1.17 3.53
CA THR A 11 19.29 2.41 2.75
C THR A 11 20.12 2.35 1.46
N PHE A 12 20.69 1.18 1.12
CA PHE A 12 21.52 1.00 -0.09
C PHE A 12 20.72 1.06 -1.42
N GLY A 13 19.45 1.50 -1.38
CA GLY A 13 18.55 1.66 -2.52
C GLY A 13 17.63 2.87 -2.34
N ALA A 14 16.38 2.79 -2.81
CA ALA A 14 15.39 3.85 -2.60
C ALA A 14 15.06 4.05 -1.11
N ASP A 15 14.92 5.30 -0.67
CA ASP A 15 14.41 5.66 0.67
C ASP A 15 12.89 5.40 0.70
N ILE A 16 12.50 4.19 1.10
CA ILE A 16 11.11 3.77 1.21
C ILE A 16 10.65 3.98 2.65
N ARG A 17 9.57 4.74 2.81
CA ARG A 17 8.93 5.00 4.09
C ARG A 17 7.45 4.77 3.93
N SER A 18 6.93 3.75 4.60
CA SER A 18 5.49 3.51 4.62
C SER A 18 4.81 4.59 5.44
N ASP A 19 3.70 5.11 4.93
CA ASP A 19 2.95 6.18 5.60
C ASP A 19 2.59 5.79 7.05
N SER A 20 2.33 4.50 7.31
CA SER A 20 2.18 3.96 8.66
C SER A 20 2.65 2.50 8.79
N GLY A 21 3.05 2.11 10.00
CA GLY A 21 3.41 0.73 10.36
C GLY A 21 2.93 0.36 11.76
N TRP A 22 2.40 -0.85 11.92
CA TRP A 22 2.02 -1.41 13.22
C TRP A 22 3.08 -2.41 13.68
N PHE A 23 3.69 -2.13 14.83
CA PHE A 23 4.79 -2.92 15.37
C PHE A 23 4.34 -3.77 16.54
N HIS A 24 4.83 -5.00 16.57
CA HIS A 24 4.76 -5.84 17.75
C HIS A 24 5.62 -5.25 18.87
N LYS A 25 5.07 -5.16 20.09
CA LYS A 25 5.66 -4.39 21.19
C LYS A 25 7.02 -4.95 21.66
N SER A 26 7.21 -6.26 21.62
CA SER A 26 8.42 -6.90 22.17
C SER A 26 9.51 -7.19 21.14
N SER A 27 9.15 -7.44 19.87
CA SER A 27 10.12 -7.79 18.82
C SER A 27 10.63 -6.58 18.03
N ALA A 28 10.03 -5.40 18.22
CA ALA A 28 10.32 -4.19 17.43
C ALA A 28 10.25 -4.43 15.91
N SER A 29 9.45 -5.42 15.49
CA SER A 29 9.25 -5.77 14.08
C SER A 29 7.82 -5.38 13.66
N PRO A 30 7.65 -4.89 12.41
CA PRO A 30 6.32 -4.56 11.92
C PRO A 30 5.52 -5.85 11.66
N GLU A 31 4.27 -5.84 12.12
CA GLU A 31 3.24 -6.83 11.82
C GLU A 31 2.39 -6.38 10.63
N CYS A 32 2.25 -5.06 10.43
CA CYS A 32 1.50 -4.46 9.32
C CYS A 32 2.18 -3.20 8.79
N LEU A 33 2.17 -3.01 7.48
CA LEU A 33 2.60 -1.78 6.80
C LEU A 33 1.46 -1.22 5.96
N ILE A 34 1.36 0.10 5.88
CA ILE A 34 0.24 0.80 5.28
C ILE A 34 0.73 1.94 4.40
N GLU A 35 0.16 2.04 3.20
CA GLU A 35 0.30 3.21 2.32
C GLU A 35 -1.06 3.83 2.04
N PHE A 36 -1.08 5.14 1.91
CA PHE A 36 -2.23 5.94 1.55
C PHE A 36 -1.96 6.70 0.25
N GLU A 37 -2.94 6.70 -0.65
CA GLU A 37 -2.87 7.49 -1.87
C GLU A 37 -4.22 8.13 -2.18
N ARG A 38 -4.18 9.36 -2.70
CA ARG A 38 -5.36 9.97 -3.27
C ARG A 38 -5.55 9.48 -4.69
N PHE A 39 -6.72 8.92 -4.98
CA PHE A 39 -7.07 8.46 -6.32
C PHE A 39 -8.06 9.41 -7.00
N ASP A 40 -7.72 9.83 -8.22
CA ASP A 40 -8.50 10.76 -9.02
C ASP A 40 -9.21 10.10 -10.22
N GLY A 41 -9.08 8.78 -10.39
CA GLY A 41 -9.65 8.05 -11.52
C GLY A 41 -8.83 8.12 -12.81
N SER A 42 -7.68 8.81 -12.81
CA SER A 42 -6.84 8.94 -14.00
C SER A 42 -5.84 7.79 -14.15
N ALA A 43 -5.29 7.61 -15.35
CA ALA A 43 -4.19 6.69 -15.59
C ALA A 43 -2.94 7.02 -14.74
N LYS A 44 -2.70 8.32 -14.47
CA LYS A 44 -1.63 8.76 -13.58
C LYS A 44 -1.91 8.38 -12.13
N GLY A 45 -3.17 8.50 -11.68
CA GLY A 45 -3.61 8.01 -10.37
C GLY A 45 -3.40 6.50 -10.23
N GLN A 46 -3.65 5.73 -11.29
CA GLN A 46 -3.43 4.29 -11.30
C GLN A 46 -1.93 3.96 -11.17
N GLN A 47 -1.07 4.66 -11.93
CA GLN A 47 0.38 4.50 -11.81
C GLN A 47 0.90 4.77 -10.39
N LYS A 48 0.36 5.79 -9.71
CA LYS A 48 0.72 6.06 -8.31
C LYS A 48 0.30 4.95 -7.36
N LEU A 49 -0.89 4.37 -7.54
CA LEU A 49 -1.32 3.21 -6.74
C LEU A 49 -0.38 2.02 -6.95
N GLU A 50 0.03 1.77 -8.19
CA GLU A 50 0.99 0.73 -8.51
C GLU A 50 2.37 1.00 -7.89
N GLU A 51 2.86 2.24 -7.91
CA GLU A 51 4.10 2.65 -7.25
C GLU A 51 4.03 2.46 -5.73
N LYS A 52 2.92 2.86 -5.10
CA LYS A 52 2.66 2.69 -3.67
C LYS A 52 2.59 1.22 -3.27
N LEU A 53 1.93 0.38 -4.07
CA LEU A 53 1.92 -1.07 -3.87
C LEU A 53 3.34 -1.65 -3.96
N LYS A 54 4.11 -1.28 -4.98
CA LYS A 54 5.50 -1.74 -5.14
C LYS A 54 6.35 -1.36 -3.93
N ASN A 55 6.23 -0.13 -3.44
CA ASN A 55 6.92 0.31 -2.23
C ASN A 55 6.54 -0.52 -0.99
N LEU A 56 5.26 -0.84 -0.80
CA LEU A 56 4.79 -1.74 0.27
C LEU A 56 5.45 -3.11 0.22
N LEU A 57 5.44 -3.74 -0.96
CA LEU A 57 6.00 -5.07 -1.17
C LEU A 57 7.52 -5.08 -0.96
N GLU A 58 8.21 -4.05 -1.46
CA GLU A 58 9.65 -3.91 -1.26
C GLU A 58 10.00 -3.65 0.21
N ALA A 59 9.23 -2.80 0.91
CA ALA A 59 9.40 -2.56 2.34
C ALA A 59 9.22 -3.86 3.14
N ALA A 60 8.18 -4.64 2.84
CA ALA A 60 7.94 -5.93 3.48
C ALA A 60 9.13 -6.89 3.28
N GLN A 61 9.67 -6.98 2.06
CA GLN A 61 10.85 -7.79 1.76
C GLN A 61 12.09 -7.31 2.53
N ARG A 62 12.31 -5.98 2.65
CA ARG A 62 13.41 -5.40 3.44
C ARG A 62 13.27 -5.67 4.94
N TRP A 63 12.04 -5.83 5.42
CA TRP A 63 11.74 -6.34 6.77
C TRP A 63 11.77 -7.88 6.86
N ASN A 64 12.36 -8.57 5.88
CA ASN A 64 12.44 -10.03 5.81
C ASN A 64 11.06 -10.68 5.95
N HIS A 65 10.05 -10.08 5.33
CA HIS A 65 8.66 -10.54 5.32
C HIS A 65 8.06 -10.73 6.73
N SER A 66 8.52 -9.94 7.71
CA SER A 66 7.93 -9.87 9.05
C SER A 66 6.47 -9.37 9.04
N PRO A 67 6.11 -8.30 8.29
CA PRO A 67 4.71 -7.91 8.17
C PRO A 67 3.90 -9.00 7.49
N LYS A 68 2.82 -9.45 8.12
CA LYS A 68 1.90 -10.45 7.55
C LYS A 68 0.70 -9.82 6.85
N THR A 69 0.48 -8.53 7.09
CA THR A 69 -0.58 -7.77 6.43
C THR A 69 0.01 -6.51 5.81
N LEU A 70 -0.30 -6.28 4.54
CA LEU A 70 0.05 -5.05 3.82
C LEU A 70 -1.24 -4.37 3.38
N ILE A 71 -1.41 -3.09 3.71
CA ILE A 71 -2.64 -2.36 3.40
C ILE A 71 -2.33 -1.22 2.44
N LEU A 72 -2.87 -1.30 1.21
CA LEU A 72 -2.92 -0.17 0.31
C LEU A 72 -4.28 0.51 0.46
N SER A 73 -4.29 1.76 0.89
CA SER A 73 -5.51 2.55 1.06
C SER A 73 -5.59 3.66 0.02
N ALA A 74 -6.59 3.61 -0.85
CA ALA A 74 -6.91 4.70 -1.75
C ALA A 74 -8.09 5.50 -1.21
N TRP A 75 -8.06 6.82 -1.30
CA TRP A 75 -9.24 7.66 -1.07
C TRP A 75 -9.55 8.54 -2.27
N SER A 76 -10.83 8.75 -2.55
CA SER A 76 -11.29 9.61 -3.63
C SER A 76 -12.37 10.57 -3.13
N GLN A 77 -12.39 11.77 -3.71
CA GLN A 77 -13.47 12.74 -3.47
C GLN A 77 -14.44 12.69 -4.65
N GLY A 78 -15.69 12.33 -4.39
CA GLY A 78 -16.72 12.13 -5.39
C GLY A 78 -16.62 10.79 -6.11
N LEU A 79 -17.45 10.63 -7.14
CA LEU A 79 -17.48 9.44 -7.98
C LEU A 79 -16.38 9.56 -9.05
N VAL A 80 -15.29 8.82 -8.86
CA VAL A 80 -14.23 8.64 -9.88
C VAL A 80 -14.32 7.24 -10.45
N GLY A 81 -13.69 7.00 -11.62
CA GLY A 81 -13.55 5.64 -12.15
C GLY A 81 -12.91 4.71 -11.10
N ALA A 82 -13.23 3.42 -11.10
CA ALA A 82 -12.62 2.49 -10.16
C ALA A 82 -11.15 2.22 -10.55
N PRO A 83 -10.24 2.03 -9.56
CA PRO A 83 -8.90 1.52 -9.83
C PRO A 83 -8.92 0.18 -10.56
N ASP A 84 -7.92 -0.06 -11.41
CA ASP A 84 -7.71 -1.34 -12.06
C ASP A 84 -7.04 -2.30 -11.07
N THR A 85 -7.88 -3.09 -10.39
CA THR A 85 -7.43 -3.98 -9.31
C THR A 85 -6.80 -5.26 -9.86
N GLN A 86 -7.05 -5.59 -11.14
CA GLN A 86 -6.38 -6.72 -11.79
C GLN A 86 -4.89 -6.45 -11.97
N LYS A 87 -4.51 -5.22 -12.37
CA LYS A 87 -3.11 -4.81 -12.42
C LYS A 87 -2.41 -4.90 -11.06
N LEU A 88 -3.10 -4.51 -9.99
CA LEU A 88 -2.56 -4.63 -8.64
C LEU A 88 -2.33 -6.11 -8.25
N LYS A 89 -3.29 -6.99 -8.55
CA LYS A 89 -3.16 -8.44 -8.35
C LYS A 89 -2.01 -9.04 -9.17
N ASP A 90 -1.84 -8.60 -10.41
CA ASP A 90 -0.75 -9.06 -11.27
C ASP A 90 0.62 -8.66 -10.71
N ILE A 91 0.77 -7.46 -10.15
CA ILE A 91 1.99 -7.04 -9.44
C ILE A 91 2.27 -7.96 -8.23
N CYS A 92 1.26 -8.25 -7.41
CA CYS A 92 1.42 -9.16 -6.27
C CYS A 92 1.84 -10.56 -6.71
N ARG A 93 1.20 -11.10 -7.76
CA ARG A 93 1.42 -12.46 -8.24
C ARG A 93 2.75 -12.65 -8.98
N MET A 94 3.14 -11.68 -9.82
CA MET A 94 4.31 -11.79 -10.68
C MET A 94 5.58 -11.21 -10.03
N GLY A 95 5.42 -10.40 -8.98
CA GLY A 95 6.51 -9.57 -8.47
C GLY A 95 6.96 -8.51 -9.47
N PHE A 96 8.07 -7.85 -9.17
CA PHE A 96 8.66 -6.82 -10.04
C PHE A 96 10.14 -6.64 -9.73
N THR A 97 10.87 -5.99 -10.64
CA THR A 97 12.23 -5.52 -10.37
C THR A 97 12.16 -4.06 -9.92
N SER A 98 12.73 -3.74 -8.77
CA SER A 98 12.75 -2.37 -8.25
C SER A 98 13.70 -1.48 -9.07
N SER A 99 13.60 -0.16 -8.87
CA SER A 99 14.50 0.81 -9.52
C SER A 99 15.98 0.60 -9.17
N ALA A 100 16.27 -0.05 -8.03
CA ALA A 100 17.61 -0.43 -7.62
C ALA A 100 18.10 -1.76 -8.23
N GLY A 101 17.29 -2.41 -9.07
CA GLY A 101 17.61 -3.70 -9.70
C GLY A 101 17.33 -4.92 -8.82
N THR A 102 16.72 -4.73 -7.65
CA THR A 102 16.37 -5.83 -6.75
C THR A 102 15.10 -6.52 -7.23
N GLN A 103 15.11 -7.85 -7.39
CA GLN A 103 13.88 -8.59 -7.60
C GLN A 103 13.06 -8.60 -6.32
N VAL A 104 11.82 -8.13 -6.40
CA VAL A 104 10.85 -8.10 -5.30
C VAL A 104 9.80 -9.17 -5.56
N SER A 105 9.63 -10.07 -4.59
CA SER A 105 8.62 -11.12 -4.60
C SER A 105 7.84 -11.11 -3.30
N VAL A 106 6.54 -11.35 -3.40
CA VAL A 106 5.66 -11.43 -2.24
C VAL A 106 5.73 -12.82 -1.63
N ALA A 107 5.94 -12.90 -0.32
CA ALA A 107 5.90 -14.17 0.39
C ALA A 107 4.45 -14.71 0.45
N PRO A 108 4.23 -16.02 0.31
CA PRO A 108 2.90 -16.62 0.17
C PRO A 108 2.02 -16.48 1.43
N ASP A 109 2.60 -16.13 2.57
CA ASP A 109 1.92 -15.95 3.85
C ASP A 109 1.59 -14.47 4.16
N ILE A 110 1.84 -13.56 3.22
CA ILE A 110 1.48 -12.16 3.32
C ILE A 110 0.11 -11.94 2.69
N GLU A 111 -0.81 -11.36 3.47
CA GLU A 111 -2.09 -10.85 2.98
C GLU A 111 -1.91 -9.41 2.48
N VAL A 112 -2.33 -9.15 1.24
CA VAL A 112 -2.32 -7.79 0.69
C VAL A 112 -3.75 -7.30 0.53
N VAL A 113 -4.13 -6.29 1.31
CA VAL A 113 -5.48 -5.73 1.32
C VAL A 113 -5.49 -4.38 0.60
N PHE A 114 -6.40 -4.23 -0.36
CA PHE A 114 -6.70 -2.94 -0.98
C PHE A 114 -8.00 -2.37 -0.41
N SER A 115 -7.92 -1.21 0.23
CA SER A 115 -9.07 -0.49 0.79
C SER A 115 -9.33 0.80 0.01
N ARG A 116 -10.59 1.09 -0.29
CA ARG A 116 -11.03 2.28 -1.01
C ARG A 116 -12.03 3.07 -0.17
N PHE A 117 -11.66 4.29 0.19
CA PHE A 117 -12.47 5.22 0.95
C PHE A 117 -13.10 6.24 -0.01
N LEU A 118 -14.41 6.16 -0.19
CA LEU A 118 -15.15 7.10 -1.03
C LEU A 118 -15.70 8.20 -0.15
N PHE A 119 -15.27 9.43 -0.41
CA PHE A 119 -15.76 10.60 0.28
C PHE A 119 -16.68 11.43 -0.62
N ILE A 120 -17.79 11.92 -0.08
CA ILE A 120 -18.68 12.86 -0.76
C ILE A 120 -18.46 14.25 -0.16
N LYS A 121 -18.33 15.25 -1.03
CA LYS A 121 -18.27 16.65 -0.62
C LYS A 121 -19.68 17.21 -0.53
N ASN A 122 -20.09 17.64 0.66
CA ASN A 122 -21.33 18.36 0.89
C ASN A 122 -21.02 19.75 1.44
N LEU A 123 -21.22 20.78 0.63
CA LEU A 123 -20.90 22.18 0.95
C LEU A 123 -19.44 22.34 1.44
N SER A 124 -19.25 22.54 2.75
CA SER A 124 -17.95 22.73 3.42
C SER A 124 -17.39 21.45 4.06
N MET A 125 -18.12 20.33 4.04
CA MET A 125 -17.71 19.08 4.68
C MET A 125 -17.40 18.00 3.66
N ILE A 126 -16.41 17.17 3.98
CA ILE A 126 -16.10 15.93 3.28
C ILE A 126 -16.51 14.80 4.23
N VAL A 127 -17.46 13.98 3.81
CA VAL A 127 -18.02 12.89 4.61
C VAL A 127 -17.67 11.57 3.96
N LEU A 128 -17.23 10.60 4.76
CA LEU A 128 -17.02 9.23 4.29
C LEU A 128 -18.39 8.64 3.93
N ASP A 129 -18.56 8.28 2.67
CA ASP A 129 -19.77 7.64 2.16
C ASP A 129 -19.68 6.12 2.31
N ARG A 130 -18.62 5.52 1.77
CA ARG A 130 -18.43 4.08 1.71
C ARG A 130 -16.96 3.68 1.81
N ILE A 131 -16.72 2.50 2.38
CA ILE A 131 -15.45 1.80 2.31
C ILE A 131 -15.68 0.51 1.53
N HIS A 132 -14.87 0.26 0.51
CA HIS A 132 -14.78 -1.04 -0.14
C HIS A 132 -13.41 -1.62 0.14
N TYR A 133 -13.32 -2.91 0.43
CA TYR A 133 -12.03 -3.59 0.52
C TYR A 133 -12.04 -4.86 -0.31
N GLU A 134 -10.85 -5.26 -0.77
CA GLU A 134 -10.62 -6.55 -1.40
C GLU A 134 -9.23 -7.08 -1.04
N VAL A 135 -9.09 -8.40 -1.01
CA VAL A 135 -7.80 -9.07 -0.86
C VAL A 135 -7.21 -9.25 -2.26
N LEU A 136 -5.98 -8.75 -2.44
CA LEU A 136 -5.22 -8.86 -3.68
C LEU A 136 -4.39 -10.16 -3.75
N MET A 137 -3.93 -10.64 -2.59
CA MET A 137 -3.17 -11.86 -2.38
C MET A 137 -3.42 -12.40 -0.99
#